data_AF-A0A658BMF1-F1
#
_entry.id   AF-A0A658BMF1-F1
#
_cell.length_a   1.000
_cell.length_b   1.000
_cell.length_c   1.000
_cell.angle_alpha   90.00
_cell.angle_beta   90.00
_cell.angle_gamma   90.00
#
_symmetry.space_group_name_H-M   'P 1'
#
loop_
_entity.id
_entity.type
_entity.pdbx_description
1 polymer ?
#
loop_
_entity_poly.entity_id
_entity_poly.type
_entity_poly.pdbx_seq_one_letter_code
_entity_poly.pdbx_strand_id
1 'polypeptide(L)'
;MRFAISLLTVLAIASIIGTVLKQNEPYPNYIMQFGQFWFQTFEMLGLYDVYHSSWFLIILAFLILSTTLCIYRNTPLMLREMRSFREHATETSLRAFSHQAEYATALPADALSQRLGNYLQGQGFRARTGAPNPDGDILIAAKAGSYHRIGYILTHTAIVVICLGGLIDGNIPLK
;
A
#
# COMPACT_ATOMS: atom_id res chain seq x y z
N MET A 1 4.42 -7.33 5.53
CA MET A 1 4.90 -7.24 4.13
C MET A 1 5.64 -8.47 3.64
N ARG A 2 6.64 -9.01 4.36
CA ARG A 2 7.42 -10.18 3.85
C ARG A 2 6.54 -11.40 3.50
N PHE A 3 5.53 -11.69 4.30
CA PHE A 3 4.58 -12.79 4.05
C PHE A 3 3.78 -12.63 2.74
N ALA A 4 3.17 -11.46 2.54
CA ALA A 4 2.39 -11.17 1.33
C ALA A 4 3.26 -11.22 0.06
N ILE A 5 4.51 -10.74 0.13
CA ILE A 5 5.46 -10.81 -1.00
C ILE A 5 5.77 -12.28 -1.33
N SER A 6 6.04 -13.11 -0.33
CA SER A 6 6.27 -14.54 -0.55
C SER A 6 5.08 -15.24 -1.21
N LEU A 7 3.85 -14.97 -0.74
CA LEU A 7 2.64 -15.54 -1.35
C LEU A 7 2.46 -15.07 -2.80
N LEU A 8 2.68 -13.77 -3.06
CA LEU A 8 2.58 -13.22 -4.42
C LEU A 8 3.59 -13.89 -5.37
N THR A 9 4.82 -14.15 -4.92
CA THR A 9 5.83 -14.86 -5.71
C THR A 9 5.39 -16.29 -6.04
N VAL A 10 4.83 -17.01 -5.07
CA VAL A 10 4.31 -18.37 -5.32
C VAL A 10 3.16 -18.35 -6.33
N LEU A 11 2.23 -17.40 -6.20
CA LEU A 11 1.15 -17.19 -7.17
C LEU A 11 1.68 -16.85 -8.56
N ALA A 12 2.72 -16.03 -8.66
CA ALA A 12 3.34 -15.68 -9.94
C ALA A 12 3.95 -16.91 -10.62
N ILE A 13 4.67 -17.76 -9.88
CA ILE A 13 5.24 -19.01 -10.41
C ILE A 13 4.12 -19.95 -10.86
N ALA A 14 3.08 -20.13 -10.05
CA ALA A 14 1.90 -20.93 -10.40
C ALA A 14 1.23 -20.42 -11.69
N SER A 15 1.09 -19.11 -11.84
CA SER A 15 0.50 -18.49 -13.03
C SER A 15 1.38 -18.66 -14.28
N ILE A 16 2.71 -18.60 -14.13
CA ILE A 16 3.64 -18.90 -15.24
C ILE A 16 3.47 -20.35 -15.70
N ILE A 17 3.36 -21.30 -14.77
CA ILE A 17 3.12 -22.70 -15.12
C ILE A 17 1.78 -22.85 -15.86
N GLY A 18 0.71 -22.22 -15.36
CA GLY A 18 -0.62 -22.27 -15.98
C GLY A 18 -0.72 -21.58 -17.35
N THR A 19 0.21 -20.69 -17.69
CA THR A 19 0.29 -20.07 -19.03
C THR A 19 1.10 -20.88 -20.02
N VAL A 20 2.13 -21.59 -19.55
CA VAL A 20 2.93 -22.52 -20.38
C VAL A 20 2.14 -23.80 -20.68
N LEU A 21 1.44 -24.33 -19.68
CA LEU A 21 0.60 -25.51 -19.82
C LEU A 21 -0.81 -25.08 -20.20
N LYS A 22 -1.23 -25.38 -21.45
CA LYS A 22 -2.59 -25.08 -21.91
C LYS A 22 -3.60 -25.67 -20.94
N GLN A 23 -4.51 -24.85 -20.41
CA GLN A 23 -5.50 -25.28 -19.43
C GLN A 23 -6.69 -25.97 -20.11
N ASN A 24 -7.30 -26.94 -19.44
CA ASN A 24 -8.56 -27.61 -19.86
C ASN A 24 -8.53 -28.30 -21.24
N GLU A 25 -7.38 -28.84 -21.67
CA GLU A 25 -7.30 -29.69 -22.86
C GLU A 25 -7.72 -31.14 -22.56
N PRO A 26 -8.16 -31.91 -23.57
CA PRO A 26 -8.40 -33.34 -23.42
C PRO A 26 -7.14 -34.07 -22.93
N TYR A 27 -7.30 -34.99 -21.97
CA TYR A 27 -6.19 -35.73 -21.37
C TYR A 27 -5.26 -36.45 -22.37
N PRO A 28 -5.77 -37.04 -23.48
CA PRO A 28 -4.90 -37.62 -24.50
C PRO A 28 -3.91 -36.62 -25.12
N ASN A 29 -4.26 -35.34 -25.23
CA ASN A 29 -3.38 -34.31 -25.79
C ASN A 29 -2.19 -34.05 -24.85
N TYR A 30 -2.41 -34.05 -23.53
CA TYR A 30 -1.32 -33.90 -22.56
C TYR A 30 -0.36 -35.09 -22.57
N ILE A 31 -0.90 -36.31 -22.65
CA ILE A 31 -0.08 -37.53 -22.72
C ILE A 31 0.77 -37.51 -23.99
N MET A 32 0.21 -37.07 -25.13
CA MET A 32 0.94 -36.97 -26.39
C MET A 32 2.07 -35.93 -26.34
N GLN A 33 1.87 -34.81 -25.64
CA GLN A 33 2.86 -33.71 -25.56
C GLN A 33 3.97 -33.96 -24.53
N PHE A 34 3.62 -34.50 -23.35
CA PHE A 34 4.54 -34.59 -22.21
C PHE A 34 4.91 -36.02 -21.84
N GLY A 35 4.24 -37.02 -22.40
CA GLY A 35 4.42 -38.43 -22.04
C GLY A 35 3.78 -38.80 -20.70
N GLN A 36 3.71 -40.10 -20.43
CA GLN A 36 2.96 -40.66 -19.30
C GLN A 36 3.59 -40.34 -17.92
N PHE A 37 4.91 -40.13 -17.86
CA PHE A 37 5.62 -39.80 -16.62
C PHE A 37 5.26 -38.40 -16.09
N TRP A 38 5.36 -37.38 -16.94
CA TRP A 38 5.00 -36.01 -16.57
C TRP A 38 3.49 -35.85 -16.38
N PHE A 39 2.69 -36.62 -17.13
CA PHE A 39 1.23 -36.57 -17.03
C PHE A 39 0.74 -36.80 -15.59
N GLN A 40 1.22 -37.86 -14.94
CA GLN A 40 0.84 -38.21 -13.57
C GLN A 40 1.28 -37.16 -12.55
N THR A 41 2.45 -36.56 -12.76
CA THR A 41 2.99 -35.53 -11.85
C THR A 41 2.15 -34.25 -11.92
N PHE A 42 1.79 -33.81 -13.14
CA PHE A 42 0.97 -32.62 -13.34
C PHE A 42 -0.47 -32.83 -12.90
N GLU A 43 -1.01 -34.03 -13.07
CA GLU A 43 -2.32 -34.41 -12.55
C GLU A 43 -2.37 -34.36 -11.02
N MET A 44 -1.38 -34.95 -10.33
CA MET A 44 -1.30 -34.94 -8.87
C MET A 44 -1.22 -33.52 -8.29
N LEU A 45 -0.53 -32.62 -8.99
CA LEU A 45 -0.40 -31.22 -8.61
C LEU A 45 -1.60 -30.35 -9.06
N GLY A 46 -2.53 -30.89 -9.86
CA GLY A 46 -3.68 -30.16 -10.40
C GLY A 46 -3.29 -29.04 -11.40
N LEU A 47 -2.23 -29.24 -12.19
CA LEU A 47 -1.68 -28.20 -13.08
C LEU A 47 -2.47 -28.01 -14.38
N TYR A 48 -3.36 -28.93 -14.74
CA TYR A 48 -4.22 -28.82 -15.92
C TYR A 48 -5.37 -27.82 -15.74
N ASP A 49 -5.70 -27.53 -14.48
CA ASP A 49 -6.71 -26.55 -14.08
C ASP A 49 -6.26 -25.83 -12.79
N VAL A 50 -5.13 -25.11 -12.89
CA VAL A 50 -4.48 -24.45 -11.73
C VAL A 50 -5.42 -23.47 -11.04
N TYR A 51 -6.24 -22.74 -11.82
CA TYR A 51 -7.08 -21.65 -11.32
C TYR A 51 -8.23 -22.15 -10.42
N HIS A 52 -8.68 -23.39 -10.61
CA HIS A 52 -9.69 -24.03 -9.76
C HIS A 52 -9.08 -24.96 -8.69
N SER A 53 -7.76 -25.13 -8.69
CA SER A 53 -7.09 -26.02 -7.75
C SER A 53 -7.16 -25.49 -6.31
N SER A 54 -7.47 -26.38 -5.37
CA SER A 54 -7.69 -26.01 -3.96
C SER A 54 -6.47 -25.33 -3.33
N TRP A 55 -5.25 -25.79 -3.66
CA TRP A 55 -4.02 -25.18 -3.13
C TRP A 55 -3.83 -23.75 -3.64
N PHE A 56 -4.19 -23.47 -4.90
CA PHE A 56 -4.08 -22.13 -5.49
C PHE A 56 -5.08 -21.18 -4.83
N LEU A 57 -6.34 -21.61 -4.70
CA LEU A 57 -7.40 -20.83 -4.05
C LEU A 57 -7.09 -20.53 -2.58
N ILE A 58 -6.51 -21.49 -1.85
CA ILE A 58 -6.07 -21.28 -0.46
C ILE A 58 -5.00 -20.18 -0.40
N ILE A 59 -3.95 -20.26 -1.21
CA ILE A 59 -2.88 -19.25 -1.22
C ILE A 59 -3.45 -17.87 -1.62
N LEU A 60 -4.33 -17.83 -2.62
CA LEU A 60 -5.02 -16.61 -3.06
C LEU A 60 -5.86 -15.99 -1.93
N ALA A 61 -6.64 -16.82 -1.22
CA ALA A 61 -7.44 -16.36 -0.07
C ALA A 61 -6.56 -15.83 1.06
N PHE A 62 -5.45 -16.50 1.38
CA PHE A 62 -4.48 -16.03 2.37
C PHE A 62 -3.83 -14.69 1.96
N LEU A 63 -3.53 -14.51 0.67
CA LEU A 63 -2.99 -13.26 0.14
C LEU A 63 -4.02 -12.12 0.31
N ILE A 64 -5.28 -12.36 -0.04
CA ILE A 64 -6.38 -11.40 0.12
C ILE A 64 -6.52 -11.03 1.60
N LEU A 65 -6.57 -12.02 2.49
CA LEU A 65 -6.73 -11.79 3.92
C LEU A 65 -5.56 -10.98 4.50
N SER A 66 -4.33 -11.36 4.18
CA SER A 66 -3.13 -10.66 4.66
C SER A 66 -3.09 -9.20 4.19
N THR A 67 -3.42 -8.96 2.92
CA THR A 67 -3.42 -7.62 2.32
C THR A 67 -4.54 -6.77 2.90
N THR A 68 -5.73 -7.35 3.10
CA THR A 68 -6.88 -6.69 3.72
C THR A 68 -6.56 -6.27 5.17
N LEU A 69 -5.94 -7.14 5.95
CA LEU A 69 -5.50 -6.80 7.32
C LEU A 69 -4.46 -5.67 7.32
N CYS A 70 -3.54 -5.65 6.35
CA CYS A 70 -2.57 -4.56 6.21
C CYS A 70 -3.25 -3.22 5.89
N ILE A 71 -4.24 -3.21 5.00
CA ILE A 71 -5.04 -2.01 4.68
C ILE A 71 -5.80 -1.55 5.92
N TYR A 72 -6.57 -2.45 6.56
CA TYR A 72 -7.41 -2.12 7.71
C TYR A 72 -6.61 -1.51 8.86
N ARG A 73 -5.44 -2.06 9.16
CA ARG A 73 -4.59 -1.59 10.26
C ARG A 73 -3.90 -0.25 9.97
N ASN A 74 -3.39 -0.04 8.75
CA ASN A 74 -2.51 1.10 8.46
C ASN A 74 -3.25 2.32 7.88
N THR A 75 -4.35 2.09 7.16
CA THR A 75 -5.15 3.15 6.51
C THR A 75 -5.68 4.22 7.48
N PRO A 76 -6.28 3.89 8.64
CA PRO A 76 -6.83 4.92 9.53
C PRO A 76 -5.74 5.83 10.11
N LEU A 77 -4.58 5.25 10.47
CA LEU A 77 -3.44 6.00 10.98
C LEU A 77 -2.88 6.93 9.90
N MET A 78 -2.67 6.42 8.68
CA MET A 78 -2.18 7.25 7.57
C MET A 78 -3.15 8.37 7.21
N LEU A 79 -4.46 8.11 7.17
CA LEU A 79 -5.46 9.14 6.92
C LEU A 79 -5.47 10.21 8.01
N ARG A 80 -5.32 9.80 9.28
CA ARG A 80 -5.21 10.73 10.41
C ARG A 80 -3.96 11.60 10.29
N GLU A 81 -2.80 11.01 10.03
CA GLU A 81 -1.54 11.75 9.84
C GLU A 81 -1.55 12.67 8.61
N MET A 82 -2.24 12.26 7.54
CA MET A 82 -2.42 13.11 6.36
C MET A 82 -3.23 14.37 6.68
N ARG A 83 -4.21 14.26 7.58
CA ARG A 83 -5.09 15.35 8.00
C ARG A 83 -4.54 16.16 9.18
N SER A 84 -3.70 15.57 10.03
CA SER A 84 -3.15 16.25 11.20
C SER A 84 -2.02 17.21 10.83
N PHE A 85 -2.16 18.46 11.25
CA PHE A 85 -1.07 19.41 11.32
C PHE A 85 -0.50 19.39 12.74
N ARG A 86 0.81 19.50 12.89
CA ARG A 86 1.43 19.63 14.23
C ARG A 86 1.26 21.08 14.70
N GLU A 87 0.07 21.39 15.19
CA GLU A 87 -0.31 22.74 15.63
C GLU A 87 0.14 23.03 17.07
N HIS A 88 0.68 22.05 17.78
CA HIS A 88 1.09 22.15 19.19
C HIS A 88 2.55 21.69 19.38
N ALA A 89 3.48 22.33 18.66
CA ALA A 89 4.91 22.12 18.87
C ALA A 89 5.45 23.23 19.78
N THR A 90 6.05 22.86 20.92
CA THR A 90 6.73 23.81 21.79
C THR A 90 8.11 24.17 21.23
N GLU A 91 8.59 25.37 21.55
CA GLU A 91 9.92 25.85 21.13
C GLU A 91 11.03 24.87 21.53
N THR A 92 10.97 24.33 22.75
CA THR A 92 11.93 23.32 23.25
C THR A 92 11.95 22.05 22.37
N SER A 93 10.78 21.63 21.86
CA SER A 93 10.69 20.50 20.95
C SER A 93 11.24 20.83 19.57
N LEU A 94 11.09 22.09 19.10
CA LEU A 94 11.65 22.53 17.83
C LEU A 94 13.19 22.59 17.90
N ARG A 95 13.72 23.10 19.01
CA ARG A 95 15.16 23.18 19.27
C ARG A 95 15.84 21.81 19.43
N ALA A 96 15.07 20.76 19.70
CA ALA A 96 15.57 19.39 19.80
C ALA A 96 15.71 18.67 18.43
N PHE A 97 15.21 19.25 17.33
CA PHE A 97 15.39 18.64 16.00
C PHE A 97 16.80 18.85 15.47
N SER A 98 17.33 17.83 14.81
CA SER A 98 18.66 17.89 14.17
C SER A 98 18.73 18.89 13.01
N HIS A 99 17.60 19.09 12.32
CA HIS A 99 17.47 20.05 11.23
C HIS A 99 16.69 21.27 11.71
N GLN A 100 17.44 22.27 12.15
CA GLN A 100 16.92 23.55 12.59
C GLN A 100 17.84 24.68 12.14
N ALA A 101 17.27 25.88 12.01
CA ALA A 101 18.02 27.10 11.74
C ALA A 101 17.31 28.27 12.41
N GLU A 102 18.09 29.16 13.03
CA GLU A 102 17.61 30.38 13.67
C GLU A 102 18.11 31.60 12.89
N TYR A 103 17.22 32.57 12.68
CA TYR A 103 17.53 33.81 11.95
C TYR A 103 16.98 35.01 12.71
N ALA A 104 17.80 36.05 12.87
CA ALA A 104 17.36 37.33 13.43
C ALA A 104 16.69 38.20 12.36
N THR A 105 15.64 38.92 12.72
CA THR A 105 14.88 39.79 11.81
C THR A 105 14.39 41.03 12.56
N ALA A 106 14.40 42.17 11.88
CA ALA A 106 13.87 43.44 12.38
C ALA A 106 12.38 43.67 12.05
N LEU A 107 11.74 42.74 11.31
CA LEU A 107 10.32 42.82 10.98
C LEU A 107 9.47 42.50 12.20
N PRO A 108 8.31 43.18 12.38
CA PRO A 108 7.35 42.81 13.41
C PRO A 108 6.78 41.41 13.14
N ALA A 109 6.45 40.67 14.20
CA ALA A 109 6.05 39.27 14.14
C ALA A 109 4.86 39.01 13.19
N ASP A 110 3.87 39.90 13.17
CA ASP A 110 2.71 39.80 12.28
C ASP A 110 3.09 39.91 10.80
N ALA A 111 3.94 40.89 10.44
CA ALA A 111 4.39 41.07 9.06
C ALA A 111 5.28 39.90 8.61
N LEU A 112 6.10 39.37 9.51
CA LEU A 112 6.95 38.21 9.25
C LEU A 112 6.11 36.95 9.02
N SER A 113 5.12 36.69 9.89
CA SER A 113 4.27 35.51 9.80
C SER A 113 3.46 35.47 8.49
N GLN A 114 2.90 36.61 8.07
CA GLN A 114 2.20 36.72 6.78
C GLN A 114 3.14 36.48 5.59
N ARG A 115 4.34 37.08 5.61
CA ARG A 115 5.32 36.92 4.52
C ARG A 115 5.80 35.48 4.40
N LEU A 116 6.09 34.83 5.51
CA LEU A 116 6.47 33.41 5.55
C LEU A 116 5.31 32.52 5.11
N GLY A 117 4.09 32.80 5.55
CA GLY A 117 2.89 32.09 5.13
C GLY A 117 2.70 32.12 3.60
N ASN A 118 2.81 33.30 3.00
CA ASN A 118 2.72 33.49 1.54
C ASN A 118 3.85 32.78 0.79
N TYR A 119 5.08 32.88 1.30
CA TYR A 119 6.23 32.18 0.72
C TYR A 119 6.04 30.66 0.71
N LEU A 120 5.61 30.09 1.84
CA LEU A 120 5.36 28.66 1.99
C LEU A 120 4.23 28.18 1.07
N GLN A 121 3.15 28.95 0.96
CA GLN A 121 2.07 28.65 0.03
C GLN A 121 2.53 28.72 -1.43
N GLY A 122 3.34 29.71 -1.80
CA GLY A 122 3.94 29.81 -3.14
C GLY A 122 4.85 28.63 -3.50
N GLN A 123 5.47 28.01 -2.49
CA GLN A 123 6.27 26.79 -2.64
C GLN A 123 5.44 25.49 -2.60
N GLY A 124 4.10 25.59 -2.56
CA GLY A 124 3.20 24.42 -2.56
C GLY A 124 3.00 23.76 -1.20
N PHE A 125 3.44 24.39 -0.10
CA PHE A 125 3.15 23.90 1.24
C PHE A 125 1.77 24.32 1.70
N ARG A 126 1.07 23.42 2.39
CA ARG A 126 -0.13 23.76 3.15
C ARG A 126 0.34 24.28 4.50
N ALA A 127 0.29 25.60 4.70
CA ALA A 127 0.66 26.25 5.95
C ALA A 127 -0.58 26.52 6.82
N ARG A 128 -0.46 26.31 8.13
CA ARG A 128 -1.41 26.74 9.16
C ARG A 128 -0.66 27.48 10.25
N THR A 129 -1.15 28.65 10.60
CA THR A 129 -0.70 29.43 11.76
C THR A 129 -1.47 28.94 12.98
N GLY A 130 -0.75 28.42 13.99
CA GLY A 130 -1.34 28.06 15.27
C GLY A 130 -1.76 29.31 16.05
N ALA A 131 -2.60 29.12 17.07
CA ALA A 131 -2.90 30.20 18.02
C ALA A 131 -1.59 30.66 18.71
N PRO A 132 -1.48 31.94 19.09
CA PRO A 132 -0.34 32.43 19.85
C PRO A 132 -0.16 31.57 21.11
N ASN A 133 1.08 31.13 21.35
CA ASN A 133 1.43 30.46 22.59
C ASN A 133 1.22 31.44 23.76
N PRO A 134 1.05 30.98 25.02
CA PRO A 134 0.89 31.87 26.17
C PRO A 134 2.02 32.91 26.32
N ASP A 135 3.21 32.57 25.81
CA ASP A 135 4.41 33.42 25.82
C ASP A 135 4.48 34.44 24.66
N GLY A 136 3.49 34.45 23.76
CA GLY A 136 3.41 35.39 22.63
C GLY A 136 4.01 34.87 21.31
N ASP A 137 4.54 33.65 21.30
CA ASP A 137 5.14 33.06 20.10
C ASP A 137 4.08 32.62 19.07
N ILE A 138 4.40 32.83 17.78
CA ILE A 138 3.56 32.41 16.64
C ILE A 138 4.18 31.17 16.00
N LEU A 139 3.47 30.04 16.08
CA LEU A 139 3.88 28.80 15.41
C LEU A 139 3.26 28.70 14.02
N ILE A 140 4.08 28.45 12.99
CA ILE A 140 3.60 28.16 11.63
C ILE A 140 3.94 26.71 11.28
N ALA A 141 2.92 25.87 11.17
CA ALA A 141 3.06 24.48 10.74
C ALA A 141 2.81 24.37 9.23
N ALA A 142 3.83 23.98 8.46
CA ALA A 142 3.72 23.81 7.01
C ALA A 142 4.05 22.38 6.58
N LYS A 143 3.23 21.82 5.69
CA LYS A 143 3.39 20.45 5.17
C LYS A 143 3.16 20.39 3.67
N ALA A 144 4.06 19.71 2.95
CA ALA A 144 3.91 19.38 1.54
C ALA A 144 3.92 17.86 1.34
N GLY A 145 3.44 17.39 0.18
CA GLY A 145 3.66 15.99 -0.28
C GLY A 145 2.91 14.89 0.47
N SER A 146 1.82 15.19 1.18
CA SER A 146 1.12 14.16 1.98
C SER A 146 0.38 13.11 1.13
N TYR A 147 0.23 13.32 -0.18
CA TYR A 147 -0.55 12.49 -1.10
C TYR A 147 0.12 11.15 -1.45
N HIS A 148 1.45 11.02 -1.31
CA HIS A 148 2.15 9.75 -1.60
C HIS A 148 1.61 8.56 -0.79
N ARG A 149 1.04 8.83 0.37
CA ARG A 149 0.39 7.84 1.25
C ARG A 149 -0.88 7.23 0.63
N ILE A 150 -1.56 7.92 -0.28
CA ILE A 150 -2.73 7.37 -0.99
C ILE A 150 -2.32 6.24 -1.93
N GLY A 151 -1.15 6.34 -2.57
CA GLY A 151 -0.66 5.32 -3.50
C GLY A 151 -0.57 3.94 -2.83
N TYR A 152 -0.08 3.89 -1.60
CA TYR A 152 -0.06 2.66 -0.80
C TYR A 152 -1.46 2.03 -0.67
N ILE A 153 -2.46 2.82 -0.29
CA ILE A 153 -3.84 2.35 -0.10
C ILE A 153 -4.38 1.81 -1.43
N LEU A 154 -4.26 2.60 -2.50
CA LEU A 154 -4.76 2.23 -3.83
C LEU A 154 -4.12 0.95 -4.36
N THR A 155 -2.80 0.80 -4.27
CA THR A 155 -2.11 -0.41 -4.75
C THR A 155 -2.58 -1.67 -4.01
N HIS A 156 -2.71 -1.60 -2.69
CA HIS A 156 -3.14 -2.76 -1.91
C HIS A 156 -4.62 -3.07 -2.15
N THR A 157 -5.47 -2.05 -2.24
CA THR A 157 -6.89 -2.24 -2.59
C THR A 157 -7.05 -2.84 -3.98
N ALA A 158 -6.27 -2.40 -4.97
CA ALA A 158 -6.32 -2.95 -6.34
C ALA A 158 -5.99 -4.44 -6.36
N ILE A 159 -4.93 -4.86 -5.65
CA ILE A 159 -4.57 -6.28 -5.53
C ILE A 159 -5.71 -7.08 -4.90
N VAL A 160 -6.30 -6.58 -3.81
CA VAL A 160 -7.43 -7.24 -3.15
C VAL A 160 -8.62 -7.40 -4.11
N VAL A 161 -9.00 -6.35 -4.84
CA VAL A 161 -10.14 -6.39 -5.78
C VAL A 161 -9.88 -7.36 -6.94
N ILE A 162 -8.69 -7.33 -7.54
CA ILE A 162 -8.33 -8.24 -8.65
C ILE A 162 -8.32 -9.70 -8.16
N CYS A 163 -7.65 -9.96 -7.03
CA CYS A 163 -7.58 -11.30 -6.47
C CYS A 163 -8.96 -11.82 -6.02
N LEU A 164 -9.82 -10.95 -5.48
CA LEU A 164 -11.18 -11.31 -5.10
C LEU A 164 -12.01 -11.69 -6.33
N GLY A 165 -11.87 -10.96 -7.44
CA GLY A 165 -12.48 -11.33 -8.71
C GLY A 165 -12.05 -12.73 -9.17
N GLY A 166 -10.76 -13.02 -9.13
CA GLY A 166 -10.23 -14.35 -9.46
C GLY A 166 -10.72 -15.45 -8.50
N LEU A 167 -10.87 -15.15 -7.21
CA LEU A 167 -11.39 -16.10 -6.23
C LEU A 167 -12.87 -16.45 -6.50
N ILE A 168 -13.68 -15.46 -6.90
CA ILE A 168 -15.10 -15.68 -7.26
C ILE A 168 -15.22 -16.48 -8.56
N ASP A 169 -14.35 -16.21 -9.54
CA ASP A 169 -14.34 -16.92 -10.83
C ASP A 169 -13.85 -18.37 -10.71
N GLY A 170 -12.96 -18.65 -9.74
CA GLY A 170 -12.38 -19.98 -9.48
C GLY A 170 -13.33 -21.05 -8.91
N ASN A 171 -14.64 -20.92 -9.15
CA ASN A 171 -15.69 -21.89 -8.85
C ASN A 171 -15.56 -22.50 -7.44
N ILE A 172 -15.49 -21.63 -6.42
CA ILE A 172 -15.41 -22.05 -5.01
C ILE A 172 -16.53 -23.07 -4.76
N PRO A 173 -16.22 -24.31 -4.35
CA PRO A 173 -17.24 -25.30 -4.05
C PRO A 173 -17.89 -24.96 -2.70
N LEU A 174 -18.64 -23.86 -2.65
CA LEU A 174 -19.59 -23.57 -1.60
C LEU A 174 -20.86 -24.36 -1.93
N LYS A 175 -20.83 -25.64 -1.54
CA LYS A 175 -21.97 -26.53 -1.58
C LYS A 175 -22.82 -26.38 -0.33
#